data_AF-A0A4Q2TWG6-F1
#
_entry.id   AF-A0A4Q2TWG6-F1
#
_cell.length_a   1.000
_cell.length_b   1.000
_cell.length_c   1.000
_cell.angle_alpha   90.00
_cell.angle_beta   90.00
_cell.angle_gamma   90.00
#
_symmetry.space_group_name_H-M   'P 1'
#
loop_
_entity.id
_entity.type
_entity.pdbx_description
1 polymer ?
#
loop_
_entity_poly.entity_id
_entity_poly.type
_entity_poly.pdbx_seq_one_letter_code
_entity_poly.pdbx_strand_id
1 'polypeptide(L)'
;MSRGDRLVEDFKACRGPFPYRELVRMLANLGFEEKDAGGGSRRKFVHSSTKQIIRLHEPHPGNEIKPYMVRQIREQLIEQDLI
;
A
#
# COMPACT_ATOMS: atom_id res chain seq x y z
N MET A 1 -19.56 3.49 7.94
CA MET A 1 -18.20 3.42 7.36
C MET A 1 -17.20 3.70 8.45
N SER A 2 -16.29 2.77 8.69
CA SER A 2 -15.14 2.96 9.56
C SER A 2 -14.16 3.95 8.91
N ARG A 3 -13.22 4.49 9.70
CA ARG A 3 -12.10 5.28 9.15
C ARG A 3 -11.22 4.47 8.19
N GLY A 4 -11.19 3.14 8.33
CA GLY A 4 -10.49 2.25 7.40
C GLY A 4 -11.21 2.11 6.06
N ASP A 5 -12.53 1.94 6.08
CA ASP A 5 -13.34 1.78 4.88
C ASP A 5 -13.22 3.01 3.97
N ARG A 6 -13.25 4.21 4.57
CA ARG A 6 -13.08 5.46 3.84
C ARG A 6 -11.70 5.54 3.17
N LEU A 7 -10.65 5.09 3.84
CA LEU A 7 -9.29 5.13 3.31
C LEU A 7 -9.12 4.21 2.10
N VAL A 8 -9.78 3.05 2.13
CA VAL A 8 -9.81 2.10 1.01
C VAL A 8 -10.52 2.72 -0.19
N GLU A 9 -11.67 3.36 0.01
CA GLU A 9 -12.41 4.04 -1.06
C GLU A 9 -11.62 5.22 -1.66
N ASP A 10 -10.96 6.02 -0.81
CA ASP A 10 -10.09 7.11 -1.25
C ASP A 10 -8.93 6.56 -2.11
N PHE A 11 -8.32 5.43 -1.70
CA PHE A 11 -7.25 4.79 -2.46
C PHE A 11 -7.75 4.21 -3.80
N LYS A 12 -8.92 3.56 -3.83
CA LYS A 12 -9.55 3.07 -5.06
C LYS A 12 -9.77 4.20 -6.07
N ALA A 13 -10.28 5.33 -5.60
CA ALA A 13 -10.58 6.50 -6.43
C ALA A 13 -9.32 7.27 -6.87
N CYS A 14 -8.21 7.14 -6.14
CA CYS A 14 -6.99 7.91 -6.38
C CYS A 14 -6.35 7.61 -7.76
N ARG A 15 -6.12 8.66 -8.56
CA ARG A 15 -5.39 8.57 -9.84
C ARG A 15 -4.05 9.31 -9.83
N GLY A 16 -3.72 9.95 -8.70
CA GLY A 16 -2.55 10.80 -8.52
C GLY A 16 -1.53 10.18 -7.56
N PRO A 17 -0.62 11.01 -7.01
CA PRO A 17 0.20 10.57 -5.89
C PRO A 17 -0.65 10.27 -4.67
N PHE A 18 -0.14 9.41 -3.78
CA PHE A 18 -0.85 9.03 -2.55
C PHE A 18 0.09 9.04 -1.34
N PRO A 19 -0.34 9.52 -0.16
CA PRO A 19 0.52 9.60 1.01
C PRO A 19 1.02 8.22 1.44
N TYR A 20 2.34 8.06 1.56
CA TYR A 20 2.96 6.78 1.92
C TYR A 20 2.47 6.29 3.29
N ARG A 21 2.37 7.18 4.27
CA ARG A 21 1.89 6.84 5.61
C ARG A 21 0.45 6.32 5.61
N GLU A 22 -0.39 6.85 4.73
CA GLU A 22 -1.76 6.39 4.56
C GLU A 22 -1.81 5.01 3.89
N LEU A 23 -0.97 4.79 2.88
CA LEU A 23 -0.84 3.47 2.26
C LEU A 23 -0.41 2.41 3.28
N VAL A 24 0.62 2.68 4.09
CA VAL A 24 1.10 1.76 5.14
C VAL A 24 -0.02 1.42 6.10
N ARG A 25 -0.78 2.42 6.56
CA ARG A 25 -1.91 2.22 7.47
C ARG A 25 -3.02 1.39 6.82
N MET A 26 -3.34 1.65 5.56
CA MET A 26 -4.34 0.89 4.80
C MET A 26 -3.91 -0.57 4.68
N LEU A 27 -2.68 -0.83 4.23
CA LEU A 27 -2.14 -2.18 4.09
C LEU A 27 -2.12 -2.93 5.43
N ALA A 28 -1.77 -2.26 6.53
CA ALA A 28 -1.83 -2.85 7.86
C ALA A 28 -3.26 -3.27 8.26
N ASN A 29 -4.26 -2.42 7.98
CA ASN A 29 -5.67 -2.77 8.22
C ASN A 29 -6.15 -3.93 7.33
N LEU A 30 -5.58 -4.09 6.14
CA LEU A 30 -5.83 -5.20 5.23
C LEU A 30 -5.06 -6.48 5.63
N GLY A 31 -4.33 -6.50 6.75
CA GLY A 31 -3.63 -7.68 7.24
C GLY A 31 -2.20 -7.88 6.70
N PHE A 32 -1.61 -6.84 6.08
CA PHE A 32 -0.20 -6.85 5.70
C PHE A 32 0.71 -6.41 6.85
N GLU A 33 1.84 -7.09 6.97
CA GLU A 33 2.94 -6.70 7.84
C GLU A 33 4.07 -6.07 7.02
N GLU A 34 4.53 -4.89 7.43
CA GLU A 34 5.74 -4.27 6.88
C GLU A 34 6.99 -5.00 7.38
N LYS A 35 7.91 -5.30 6.46
CA LYS A 35 9.19 -5.95 6.72
C LYS A 35 10.30 -5.22 5.97
N ASP A 36 11.45 -5.12 6.62
CA ASP A 36 12.65 -4.59 5.98
C ASP A 36 13.13 -5.52 4.87
N ALA A 37 13.48 -4.93 3.73
CA ALA A 37 13.86 -5.66 2.52
C ALA A 37 15.33 -5.42 2.12
N GLY A 38 16.24 -5.45 3.11
CA GLY A 38 17.69 -5.41 2.85
C GLY A 38 18.28 -4.00 2.69
N GLY A 39 17.92 -3.08 3.58
CA GLY A 39 18.57 -1.77 3.74
C GLY A 39 18.09 -0.66 2.79
N GLY A 40 18.14 0.58 3.29
CA GLY A 40 17.65 1.79 2.62
C GLY A 40 16.12 1.86 2.59
N SER A 41 15.56 2.57 1.60
CA SER A 41 14.11 2.78 1.46
C SER A 41 13.33 1.57 0.93
N ARG A 42 13.93 0.39 0.81
CA ARG A 42 13.24 -0.79 0.27
C ARG A 42 12.33 -1.38 1.34
N ARG A 43 11.03 -1.44 1.05
CA ARG A 43 10.00 -1.96 1.95
C ARG A 43 9.28 -3.15 1.31
N LYS A 44 8.92 -4.12 2.15
CA LYS A 44 8.17 -5.31 1.75
C LYS A 44 6.97 -5.47 2.67
N PHE A 45 5.77 -5.55 2.12
CA PHE A 45 4.55 -5.84 2.85
C PHE A 45 4.14 -7.28 2.57
N VAL A 46 3.85 -8.05 3.62
CA VAL A 46 3.46 -9.46 3.50
C VAL A 46 2.11 -9.68 4.15
N HIS A 47 1.13 -10.13 3.38
CA HIS A 47 -0.17 -10.47 3.93
C HIS A 47 -0.06 -11.74 4.79
N SER A 48 -0.54 -11.66 6.03
CA SER A 48 -0.35 -12.71 7.04
C SER A 48 -0.97 -14.06 6.63
N SER A 49 -2.17 -14.02 6.03
CA SER A 49 -2.93 -15.23 5.65
C SER A 49 -2.60 -15.75 4.26
N THR A 50 -2.62 -14.87 3.24
CA THR A 50 -2.47 -15.26 1.82
C THR A 50 -1.00 -15.33 1.37
N LYS A 51 -0.07 -14.84 2.21
CA LYS A 51 1.36 -14.70 1.89
C LYS A 51 1.66 -13.85 0.66
N GLN A 52 0.70 -13.08 0.17
CA GLN A 52 0.89 -12.12 -0.90
C GLN A 52 1.89 -11.04 -0.49
N ILE A 53 2.65 -10.56 -1.46
CA ILE A 53 3.76 -9.65 -1.22
C ILE A 53 3.58 -8.40 -2.08
N ILE A 54 3.67 -7.23 -1.44
CA ILE A 54 3.82 -5.94 -2.11
C ILE A 54 5.24 -5.45 -1.82
N ARG A 55 5.99 -5.07 -2.86
CA ARG A 55 7.33 -4.49 -2.72
C ARG A 55 7.29 -3.07 -3.26
N LEU A 56 7.79 -2.12 -2.47
CA LEU A 56 7.86 -0.73 -2.89
C LEU A 56 9.07 -0.05 -2.27
N HIS A 57 9.43 1.10 -2.84
CA HIS A 57 10.45 1.97 -2.29
C HIS A 57 9.76 3.11 -1.53
N GLU A 58 10.04 3.23 -0.24
CA GLU A 58 9.64 4.37 0.57
C GLU A 58 10.14 5.66 -0.11
N PRO A 59 9.27 6.66 -0.32
CA PRO A 59 9.66 7.90 -0.99
C PRO A 59 10.81 8.63 -0.26
N HIS A 60 11.84 9.04 -1.00
CA HIS A 60 12.92 9.87 -0.47
C HIS A 60 13.65 10.66 -1.59
N PRO A 61 13.76 12.01 -1.51
CA PRO A 61 13.02 12.90 -0.61
C PRO A 61 11.51 12.91 -0.94
N GLY A 62 10.66 13.15 0.05
CA GLY A 62 9.20 13.21 -0.10
C GLY A 62 8.45 12.22 0.80
N ASN A 63 7.11 12.22 0.72
CA ASN A 63 6.23 11.41 1.56
C ASN A 63 5.08 10.77 0.76
N GLU A 64 5.11 10.84 -0.57
CA GLU A 64 4.06 10.33 -1.45
C GLU A 64 4.60 9.27 -2.42
N ILE A 65 3.82 8.22 -2.65
CA ILE A 65 4.08 7.27 -3.71
C ILE A 65 3.56 7.82 -5.05
N LYS A 66 4.31 7.56 -6.12
CA LYS A 66 4.00 8.07 -7.47
C LYS A 66 2.73 7.40 -8.03
N PRO A 67 2.00 8.08 -8.96
CA PRO A 67 0.76 7.55 -9.54
C PRO A 67 0.86 6.15 -10.15
N TYR A 68 2.01 5.81 -10.77
CA TYR A 68 2.20 4.47 -11.33
C TYR A 68 2.20 3.39 -10.23
N MET A 69 2.78 3.69 -9.07
CA MET A 69 2.84 2.78 -7.92
C MET A 69 1.46 2.63 -7.29
N VAL A 70 0.71 3.74 -7.18
CA VAL A 70 -0.70 3.71 -6.74
C VAL A 70 -1.50 2.77 -7.64
N ARG A 71 -1.39 2.93 -8.96
CA ARG A 71 -2.07 2.06 -9.92
C ARG A 71 -1.69 0.60 -9.75
N GLN A 72 -0.40 0.27 -9.69
CA GLN A 72 0.07 -1.11 -9.55
C GLN A 72 -0.41 -1.78 -8.26
N ILE A 73 -0.31 -1.07 -7.13
CA ILE A 73 -0.76 -1.61 -5.84
C ILE A 73 -2.28 -1.78 -5.85
N ARG A 74 -3.04 -0.82 -6.41
CA ARG A 74 -4.50 -0.93 -6.52
C ARG A 74 -4.91 -2.12 -7.37
N GLU A 75 -4.33 -2.29 -8.56
CA GLU A 75 -4.62 -3.43 -9.45
C GLU A 75 -4.32 -4.75 -8.74
N GLN A 76 -3.17 -4.85 -8.08
CA GLN A 76 -2.80 -6.03 -7.30
C GLN A 76 -3.81 -6.34 -6.18
N LEU A 77 -4.25 -5.34 -5.42
CA LEU A 77 -5.21 -5.53 -4.32
C LEU A 77 -6.60 -5.93 -4.82
N ILE A 78 -7.06 -5.37 -5.96
CA ILE A 78 -8.33 -5.73 -6.60
C ILE A 78 -8.29 -7.17 -7.14
N GLU A 79 -7.21 -7.55 -7.85
CA GLU A 79 -7.04 -8.92 -8.36
C GLU A 79 -7.00 -9.97 -7.24
N GLN A 80 -6.63 -9.55 -6.04
CA GLN A 80 -6.53 -10.38 -4.85
C GLN A 80 -7.79 -10.35 -3.98
N ASP A 81 -8.84 -9.66 -4.41
CA ASP A 81 -10.11 -9.47 -3.68
C ASP A 81 -9.91 -8.90 -2.26
N LEU A 82 -8.90 -8.03 -2.12
CA LEU A 82 -8.55 -7.38 -0.85
C LEU A 82 -9.20 -6.01 -0.70
N ILE A 83 -9.52 -5.35 -1.81
CA ILE A 83 -10.26 -4.08 -1.84
C ILE A 83 -11.30 -4.07 -2.96
#